data_AF-A0A561VGE2-F1
#
_entry.id   AF-A0A561VGE2-F1
#
_cell.length_a   1.000
_cell.length_b   1.000
_cell.length_c   1.000
_cell.angle_alpha   90.00
_cell.angle_beta   90.00
_cell.angle_gamma   90.00
#
_symmetry.space_group_name_H-M   'P 1'
#
loop_
_entity.id
_entity.type
_entity.pdbx_description
1 polymer ?
#
loop_
_entity_poly.entity_id
_entity_poly.type
_entity_poly.pdbx_seq_one_letter_code
_entity_poly.pdbx_strand_id
1 'polypeptide(L)'
;MGNDHYGDELTLRLSGIADVTALDDDQALTRFMRELVQRIGMTVIAGPMVATEGGPPERAGKSAVVILAESHAAIHTYPHLREIFVNVFSCKPFREADVLAEFRRLVGDFEITEQALRRRGEEWPRDLTAAGRLWRGHRVGT
;
A
#
# COMPACT_ATOMS: atom_id res chain seq x y z
N MET A 1 16.66 -10.28 -18.69
CA MET A 1 16.11 -8.91 -18.67
C MET A 1 16.19 -8.43 -17.24
N GLY A 2 16.94 -7.35 -16.98
CA GLY A 2 17.33 -6.95 -15.63
C GLY A 2 16.11 -6.66 -14.75
N ASN A 3 16.15 -7.12 -13.51
CA ASN A 3 15.12 -6.87 -12.50
C ASN A 3 15.26 -5.46 -11.89
N ASP A 4 15.69 -4.49 -12.69
CA ASP A 4 16.17 -3.19 -12.23
C ASP A 4 15.06 -2.17 -12.29
N HIS A 5 14.27 -2.15 -11.23
CA HIS A 5 13.29 -1.13 -10.95
C HIS A 5 13.36 -0.74 -9.46
N TYR A 6 12.89 0.44 -9.10
CA TYR A 6 12.95 0.95 -7.73
C TYR A 6 12.12 0.11 -6.76
N GLY A 7 10.93 -0.32 -7.18
CA GLY A 7 10.03 -1.11 -6.34
C GLY A 7 8.71 -1.46 -7.00
N ASP A 8 7.97 -2.38 -6.38
CA ASP A 8 6.67 -2.85 -6.86
C ASP A 8 5.54 -2.11 -6.13
N GLU A 9 4.52 -1.70 -6.89
CA GLU A 9 3.30 -1.08 -6.39
C GLU A 9 2.09 -1.94 -6.74
N LEU A 10 1.43 -2.44 -5.70
CA LEU A 10 0.16 -3.14 -5.78
C LEU A 10 -0.96 -2.17 -5.42
N THR A 11 -1.96 -2.05 -6.30
CA THR A 11 -3.22 -1.35 -6.02
C THR A 11 -4.38 -2.33 -6.13
N LEU A 12 -5.28 -2.32 -5.14
CA LEU A 12 -6.48 -3.15 -5.12
C LEU A 12 -7.71 -2.30 -4.83
N ARG A 13 -8.83 -2.70 -5.44
CA ARG A 13 -10.18 -2.36 -4.96
C ARG A 13 -10.86 -3.66 -4.54
N LEU A 14 -11.10 -3.77 -3.24
CA LEU A 14 -11.84 -4.88 -2.65
C LEU A 14 -13.28 -4.43 -2.43
N SER A 15 -14.24 -5.17 -2.95
CA SER A 15 -15.67 -4.90 -2.78
C SER A 15 -16.39 -6.10 -2.19
N GLY A 16 -17.68 -5.94 -1.87
CA GLY A 16 -18.48 -7.02 -1.30
C GLY A 16 -17.97 -7.51 0.05
N ILE A 17 -17.25 -6.66 0.80
CA ILE A 17 -16.60 -7.01 2.07
C ILE A 17 -17.60 -7.67 3.03
N ALA A 18 -17.35 -8.90 3.48
CA ALA A 18 -18.28 -9.68 4.30
C ALA A 18 -18.50 -9.08 5.70
N ASP A 19 -17.42 -8.78 6.42
CA ASP A 19 -17.45 -8.14 7.74
C ASP A 19 -16.88 -6.71 7.67
N VAL A 20 -17.75 -5.73 7.93
CA VAL A 20 -17.39 -4.31 7.90
C VAL A 20 -17.01 -3.77 9.28
N THR A 21 -17.09 -4.59 10.34
CA THR A 21 -16.88 -4.16 11.73
C THR A 21 -15.52 -3.48 11.92
N ALA A 22 -14.47 -4.05 11.32
CA ALA A 22 -13.12 -3.51 11.43
C ALA A 22 -12.89 -2.22 10.60
N LEU A 23 -13.78 -1.90 9.65
CA LEU A 23 -13.57 -0.81 8.70
C LEU A 23 -13.74 0.58 9.32
N ASP A 24 -14.39 0.70 10.47
CA ASP A 24 -14.54 1.98 11.19
C ASP A 24 -13.85 1.98 12.57
N ASP A 25 -12.99 1.00 12.84
CA ASP A 25 -12.30 0.83 14.12
C ASP A 25 -10.81 1.20 14.02
N ASP A 26 -10.45 2.33 14.65
CA ASP A 26 -9.08 2.86 14.67
C ASP A 26 -8.05 1.85 15.19
N GLN A 27 -8.40 1.07 16.21
CA GLN A 27 -7.49 0.10 16.81
C GLN A 27 -7.35 -1.14 15.94
N ALA A 28 -8.45 -1.61 15.34
CA ALA A 28 -8.42 -2.74 14.40
C ALA A 28 -7.55 -2.41 13.18
N LEU A 29 -7.75 -1.24 12.58
CA LEU A 29 -6.97 -0.80 11.42
C LEU A 29 -5.51 -0.52 11.78
N THR A 30 -5.23 0.02 12.96
CA THR A 30 -3.85 0.20 13.44
C THR A 30 -3.14 -1.14 13.59
N ARG A 31 -3.78 -2.15 14.18
CA ARG A 31 -3.20 -3.50 14.31
C ARG A 31 -3.00 -4.15 12.95
N PHE A 32 -4.03 -4.10 12.11
CA PHE A 32 -3.99 -4.63 10.75
C PHE A 32 -2.82 -4.08 9.94
N MET A 33 -2.62 -2.76 9.92
CA MET A 33 -1.53 -2.16 9.15
C MET A 33 -0.14 -2.60 9.67
N ARG A 34 0.02 -2.83 10.98
CA ARG A 34 1.28 -3.38 11.53
C ARG A 34 1.50 -4.83 11.10
N GLU A 35 0.46 -5.66 11.20
CA GLU A 35 0.50 -7.08 10.85
C GLU A 35 0.73 -7.28 9.34
N LEU A 36 0.07 -6.46 8.50
CA LEU A 36 0.29 -6.43 7.05
C LEU A 36 1.76 -6.16 6.74
N VAL A 37 2.31 -5.05 7.25
CA VAL A 37 3.70 -4.64 7.02
C VAL A 37 4.69 -5.71 7.49
N GLN A 38 4.44 -6.30 8.66
CA GLN A 38 5.26 -7.39 9.19
C GLN A 38 5.22 -8.61 8.27
N ARG A 39 4.04 -9.02 7.79
CA ARG A 39 3.90 -10.17 6.89
C ARG A 39 4.65 -9.98 5.59
N ILE A 40 4.58 -8.79 4.99
CA ILE A 40 5.28 -8.52 3.73
C ILE A 40 6.77 -8.19 3.93
N GLY A 41 7.31 -8.32 5.15
CA GLY A 41 8.74 -8.19 5.42
C GLY A 41 9.28 -6.75 5.35
N MET A 42 8.41 -5.77 5.57
CA MET A 42 8.75 -4.36 5.48
C MET A 42 8.98 -3.74 6.85
N THR A 43 9.75 -2.65 6.89
CA THR A 43 10.10 -1.94 8.12
C THR A 43 9.31 -0.65 8.22
N VAL A 44 8.55 -0.47 9.30
CA VAL A 44 7.87 0.78 9.61
C VAL A 44 8.91 1.86 9.97
N ILE A 45 8.87 2.99 9.29
CA ILE A 45 9.56 4.22 9.69
C ILE A 45 8.64 5.09 10.57
N ALA A 46 7.37 5.23 10.19
CA ALA A 46 6.40 6.00 10.95
C ALA A 46 4.97 5.47 10.79
N GLY A 47 4.16 5.62 11.83
CA GLY A 47 2.77 5.18 11.88
C GLY A 47 2.57 3.76 12.47
N PRO A 48 1.46 3.08 12.13
CA PRO A 48 0.38 3.55 11.26
C PRO A 48 -0.33 4.77 11.83
N MET A 49 -0.75 5.68 10.95
CA MET A 49 -1.66 6.78 11.27
C MET A 49 -3.04 6.40 10.76
N VAL A 50 -4.06 6.49 11.62
CA VAL A 50 -5.46 6.28 11.24
C VAL A 50 -6.20 7.60 11.41
N ALA A 51 -6.97 7.98 10.39
CA ALA A 51 -7.75 9.21 10.37
C ALA A 51 -9.20 8.88 10.02
N THR A 52 -10.13 9.59 10.66
CA THR A 52 -11.56 9.49 10.37
C THR A 52 -11.95 10.41 9.24
N GLU A 53 -12.63 9.86 8.26
CA GLU A 53 -13.31 10.61 7.21
C GLU A 53 -14.80 10.69 7.57
N GLY A 54 -15.24 11.87 8.01
CA GLY A 54 -16.64 12.14 8.27
C GLY A 54 -17.39 12.57 7.01
N GLY A 55 -18.72 12.53 7.05
CA GLY A 55 -19.56 12.96 5.94
C GLY A 55 -20.79 12.07 5.78
N PRO A 56 -21.47 12.16 4.62
CA PRO A 56 -22.50 11.22 4.24
C PRO A 56 -22.00 9.76 4.26
N PRO A 57 -22.89 8.76 4.48
CA PRO A 57 -22.52 7.34 4.54
C PRO A 57 -21.61 6.86 3.40
N GLU A 58 -21.85 7.33 2.19
CA GLU A 58 -21.08 6.98 0.98
C GLU A 58 -19.69 7.62 0.90
N ARG A 59 -19.35 8.52 1.84
CA ARG A 59 -18.04 9.16 1.96
C ARG A 59 -17.41 8.96 3.34
N ALA A 60 -18.09 8.28 4.25
CA ALA A 60 -17.63 8.07 5.62
C ALA A 60 -16.80 6.79 5.75
N GLY A 61 -15.79 6.82 6.63
CA GLY A 61 -14.95 5.68 6.95
C GLY A 61 -13.59 6.10 7.50
N LYS A 62 -12.54 5.34 7.14
CA LYS A 62 -11.19 5.56 7.67
C LYS A 62 -10.13 5.52 6.57
N SER A 63 -9.15 6.41 6.71
CA SER A 63 -7.85 6.35 6.06
C SER A 63 -6.83 5.77 7.03
N ALA A 64 -6.03 4.79 6.61
CA ALA A 64 -4.86 4.34 7.37
C ALA A 64 -3.61 4.27 6.51
N VAL A 65 -2.52 4.90 6.98
CA VAL A 65 -1.26 5.02 6.23
C VAL A 65 -0.08 4.68 7.12
N VAL A 66 0.90 3.97 6.56
CA VAL A 66 2.17 3.66 7.21
C VAL A 66 3.32 4.02 6.27
N ILE A 67 4.30 4.77 6.82
CA ILE A 67 5.52 5.12 6.11
C ILE A 67 6.52 4.00 6.30
N LEU A 68 7.02 3.46 5.21
CA LEU A 68 8.02 2.40 5.18
C LEU A 68 9.36 3.00 4.75
N ALA A 69 10.45 2.24 4.91
CA ALA A 69 11.71 2.62 4.28
C ALA A 69 11.52 2.74 2.77
N GLU A 70 11.65 3.97 2.25
CA GLU A 70 11.62 4.27 0.82
C GLU A 70 10.29 3.95 0.12
N SER A 71 9.20 3.79 0.87
CA SER A 71 7.90 3.38 0.34
C SER A 71 6.76 3.60 1.35
N HIS A 72 5.56 3.06 1.09
CA HIS A 72 4.40 3.21 1.98
C HIS A 72 3.36 2.11 1.75
N ALA A 73 2.49 1.92 2.74
CA ALA A 73 1.22 1.22 2.53
C ALA A 73 0.07 2.11 3.02
N ALA A 74 -1.03 2.12 2.26
CA ALA A 74 -2.21 2.92 2.53
C ALA A 74 -3.48 2.13 2.25
N ILE A 75 -4.50 2.36 3.07
CA ILE A 75 -5.85 1.88 2.85
C ILE A 75 -6.87 3.01 3.07
N HIS A 76 -7.94 2.97 2.29
CA HIS A 76 -9.15 3.76 2.52
C HIS A 76 -10.33 2.80 2.61
N THR A 77 -11.15 2.97 3.64
CA THR A 77 -12.26 2.06 3.96
C THR A 77 -13.58 2.80 3.86
N TYR A 78 -14.59 2.14 3.31
CA TYR A 78 -15.94 2.67 3.16
C TYR A 78 -16.94 1.63 3.69
N PRO A 79 -17.21 1.60 5.02
CA PRO A 79 -18.02 0.56 5.65
C PRO A 79 -19.42 0.42 5.03
N HIS A 80 -20.08 1.54 4.73
CA HIS A 80 -21.41 1.55 4.12
C HIS A 80 -21.43 1.02 2.69
N LEU A 81 -20.35 1.25 1.93
CA LEU A 81 -20.20 0.74 0.57
C LEU A 81 -19.66 -0.70 0.54
N ARG A 82 -19.17 -1.20 1.67
CA ARG A 82 -18.47 -2.49 1.78
C ARG A 82 -17.29 -2.53 0.80
N GLU A 83 -16.50 -1.46 0.82
CA GLU A 83 -15.34 -1.29 -0.06
C GLU A 83 -14.06 -0.92 0.71
N ILE A 84 -12.93 -1.38 0.18
CA ILE A 84 -11.59 -0.99 0.60
C ILE A 84 -10.73 -0.70 -0.63
N PHE A 85 -10.09 0.45 -0.64
CA PHE A 85 -9.02 0.78 -1.58
C PHE A 85 -7.68 0.56 -0.91
N VAL A 86 -6.77 -0.10 -1.61
CA VAL A 86 -5.47 -0.52 -1.06
C VAL A 86 -4.37 -0.06 -1.99
N ASN A 87 -3.29 0.48 -1.43
CA ASN A 87 -2.06 0.76 -2.13
C ASN A 87 -0.87 0.30 -1.28
N VAL A 88 -0.16 -0.73 -1.74
CA VAL A 88 1.08 -1.21 -1.14
C VAL A 88 2.20 -0.96 -2.12
N PHE A 89 3.07 -0.03 -1.78
CA PHE A 89 4.29 0.25 -2.52
C PHE A 89 5.48 -0.26 -1.70
N SER A 90 6.43 -0.93 -2.33
CA SER A 90 7.65 -1.37 -1.65
C SER A 90 8.87 -1.42 -2.57
N CYS A 91 10.02 -1.01 -2.06
CA CYS A 91 11.32 -1.21 -2.70
C CYS A 91 11.87 -2.64 -2.57
N LYS A 92 11.20 -3.52 -1.79
CA LYS A 92 11.52 -4.94 -1.69
C LYS A 92 10.41 -5.77 -2.34
N PRO A 93 10.73 -6.95 -2.93
CA PRO A 93 9.71 -7.86 -3.43
C PRO A 93 8.80 -8.35 -2.31
N PHE A 94 7.51 -8.44 -2.59
CA PHE A 94 6.51 -9.05 -1.72
C PHE A 94 5.52 -9.86 -2.57
N ARG A 95 4.76 -10.76 -1.94
CA ARG A 95 3.75 -11.55 -2.63
C ARG A 95 2.39 -10.90 -2.43
N GLU A 96 1.68 -10.65 -3.53
CA GLU A 96 0.30 -10.19 -3.48
C GLU A 96 -0.61 -11.11 -2.65
N ALA A 97 -0.41 -12.41 -2.73
CA ALA A 97 -1.16 -13.39 -1.94
C ALA A 97 -1.05 -13.16 -0.42
N ASP A 98 0.08 -12.63 0.06
CA ASP A 98 0.27 -12.32 1.48
C ASP A 98 -0.55 -11.09 1.90
N VAL A 99 -0.67 -10.09 1.01
CA VAL A 99 -1.55 -8.93 1.21
C VAL A 99 -3.02 -9.38 1.27
N LEU A 100 -3.46 -10.17 0.29
CA LEU A 100 -4.84 -10.68 0.23
C LEU A 100 -5.19 -11.58 1.42
N ALA A 101 -4.23 -12.37 1.92
CA ALA A 101 -4.42 -13.20 3.11
C ALA A 101 -4.68 -12.36 4.37
N GLU A 102 -4.00 -11.23 4.54
CA GLU A 102 -4.25 -10.32 5.66
C GLU A 102 -5.62 -9.66 5.57
N PHE A 103 -6.05 -9.23 4.38
CA PHE A 103 -7.42 -8.74 4.20
C PHE A 103 -8.44 -9.83 4.52
N ARG A 104 -8.21 -11.07 4.09
CA ARG A 104 -9.12 -12.19 4.40
C ARG A 104 -9.23 -12.41 5.92
N ARG A 105 -8.13 -12.27 6.64
CA ARG A 105 -8.13 -12.37 8.12
C ARG A 105 -8.88 -11.21 8.77
N LEU A 106 -8.81 -10.01 8.21
CA LEU A 106 -9.46 -8.81 8.75
C LEU A 106 -10.98 -8.84 8.56
N VAL A 107 -11.45 -9.19 7.35
CA VAL A 107 -12.84 -8.93 6.95
C VAL A 107 -13.59 -10.16 6.42
N GLY A 108 -12.96 -11.33 6.43
CA GLY A 108 -13.54 -12.54 5.85
C GLY A 108 -13.53 -12.48 4.33
N ASP A 109 -14.65 -12.84 3.71
CA ASP A 109 -14.77 -12.89 2.24
C ASP A 109 -14.93 -11.51 1.61
N PHE A 110 -14.45 -11.38 0.37
CA PHE A 110 -14.54 -10.18 -0.45
C PHE A 110 -14.32 -10.54 -1.92
N GLU A 111 -14.65 -9.61 -2.81
CA GLU A 111 -14.36 -9.67 -4.24
C GLU A 111 -13.20 -8.73 -4.59
N ILE A 112 -12.30 -9.17 -5.47
CA ILE A 112 -11.27 -8.31 -6.05
C ILE A 112 -11.85 -7.71 -7.32
N THR A 113 -12.30 -6.46 -7.26
CA THR A 113 -12.95 -5.77 -8.39
C THR A 113 -11.93 -5.09 -9.30
N GLU A 114 -10.84 -4.57 -8.71
CA GLU A 114 -9.75 -3.96 -9.47
C GLU A 114 -8.41 -4.42 -8.86
N GLN A 115 -7.44 -4.68 -9.73
CA GLN A 115 -6.10 -5.12 -9.35
C GLN A 115 -5.09 -4.61 -10.38
N ALA A 116 -3.99 -4.05 -9.90
CA ALA A 116 -2.83 -3.76 -10.73
C ALA A 116 -1.55 -3.91 -9.93
N LEU A 117 -0.58 -4.63 -10.50
CA LEU A 117 0.80 -4.67 -10.04
C LEU A 117 1.67 -3.92 -11.04
N ARG A 118 2.36 -2.88 -10.58
CA ARG A 118 3.18 -2.01 -11.41
C ARG A 118 4.59 -1.94 -10.87
N ARG A 119 5.57 -1.95 -11.77
CA ARG A 119 6.93 -1.57 -11.44
C ARG A 119 7.03 -0.05 -11.38
N ARG A 120 7.75 0.45 -10.39
CA ARG A 120 8.06 1.86 -10.19
C ARG A 120 9.55 2.07 -10.40
N GLY A 121 9.90 3.17 -11.07
CA GLY A 121 11.29 3.54 -11.34
C GLY A 121 12.00 2.50 -12.18
N GLU A 122 11.50 2.19 -13.38
CA GLU A 122 12.25 1.40 -14.36
C GLU A 122 13.63 2.04 -14.61
N GLU A 123 14.64 1.19 -14.83
CA GLU A 123 16.04 1.61 -14.97
C GLU A 123 16.59 2.33 -13.73
N TRP A 124 15.93 2.19 -12.56
CA TRP A 124 16.46 2.73 -11.32
C TRP A 124 17.80 2.06 -10.99
N PRO A 125 18.88 2.85 -10.92
CA PRO A 125 20.22 2.32 -10.85
C PRO A 125 20.49 1.76 -9.47
N ARG A 126 21.03 0.54 -9.41
CA ARG A 126 21.48 -0.06 -8.14
C ARG A 126 22.66 0.69 -7.52
N ASP A 127 23.50 1.32 -8.35
CA ASP A 127 24.55 2.24 -7.91
C ASP A 127 24.12 3.70 -8.12
N LEU A 128 23.51 4.26 -7.08
CA LEU A 128 23.08 5.65 -7.02
C LEU A 128 24.26 6.64 -7.15
N THR A 129 25.47 6.23 -6.78
CA THR A 129 26.66 7.08 -6.86
C THR A 129 27.12 7.22 -8.31
N ALA A 130 27.16 6.12 -9.06
CA ALA A 130 27.44 6.14 -10.49
C ALA A 130 26.35 6.87 -11.28
N ALA A 131 25.08 6.63 -10.96
CA ALA A 131 23.96 7.33 -11.58
C ALA A 131 23.97 8.84 -11.32
N GLY A 132 24.27 9.25 -10.09
CA GLY A 132 24.40 10.67 -9.76
C GLY A 132 25.49 11.38 -10.56
N ARG A 133 26.58 10.69 -10.94
CA ARG A 133 27.59 11.25 -11.86
C ARG A 133 27.05 11.43 -13.28
N LEU A 134 26.29 10.46 -13.80
CA LEU A 134 25.69 10.50 -15.13
C LEU A 134 24.59 11.58 -15.25
N TRP A 135 23.70 11.68 -14.25
CA TRP A 135 22.60 12.66 -14.26
C TRP A 135 23.09 14.09 -14.11
N ARG A 136 24.18 14.34 -13.39
CA ARG A 136 24.82 15.67 -13.32
C ARG A 136 25.35 16.13 -14.68
N GLY A 137 25.85 15.20 -15.51
CA GLY A 137 26.29 15.51 -16.88
C GLY A 137 25.16 15.90 -17.83
N HIS A 138 23.95 15.36 -17.62
CA HIS A 138 22.77 15.63 -18.45
C HIS A 138 22.02 16.91 -18.07
N ARG A 139 22.26 17.47 -16.88
CA ARG A 139 21.60 18.72 -16.41
C ARG A 139 22.26 20.01 -16.91
N VAL A 140 23.38 19.93 -17.64
CA VAL A 140 24.10 21.11 -18.17
C VAL A 140 23.72 21.40 -19.64
N GLY A 141 22.72 20.71 -20.19
CA GLY A 141 22.22 20.92 -21.55
C GLY A 141 20.76 21.37 -21.59
N THR A 142 20.46 22.57 -21.10
CA THR A 142 19.26 23.36 -21.46
C THR A 142 19.63 24.82 -21.54
#